data_AF-A0A024EMD4-F1
#
_entry.id   AF-A0A024EMD4-F1
#
_cell.length_a   1.000
_cell.length_b   1.000
_cell.length_c   1.000
_cell.angle_alpha   90.00
_cell.angle_beta   90.00
_cell.angle_gamma   90.00
#
_symmetry.space_group_name_H-M   'P 1'
#
loop_
_entity.id
_entity.type
_entity.pdbx_description
1 polymer ?
#
loop_
_entity_poly.entity_id
_entity_poly.type
_entity_poly.pdbx_seq_one_letter_code
_entity_poly.pdbx_strand_id
1 'polypeptide(L)'
;MTCITDTQYGFRFVSSYQGVFSYEATIPNGRSVGECVRLMCRVERQPYIQPATISEADWELQVNGKLGMVTCYPPELLTNEFVAAFNQWLFAEWQRDVSQFVKFPKIYGPYEGGSFQVLVGGKFEVEKGWIPLQSKADVAKLAGLSFETFGVM
;
A
#
# COMPACT_ATOMS: atom_id res chain seq x y z
N MET A 1 34.52 12.89 6.25
CA MET A 1 33.71 11.66 6.28
C MET A 1 32.26 12.12 6.32
N THR A 2 31.62 12.29 5.17
CA THR A 2 30.29 12.91 5.09
C THR A 2 29.28 11.77 5.15
N CYS A 3 28.65 11.60 6.32
CA CYS A 3 27.55 10.67 6.49
C CYS A 3 26.38 11.18 5.64
N ILE A 4 26.20 10.63 4.44
CA ILE A 4 24.99 10.84 3.65
C ILE A 4 24.02 9.77 4.14
N THR A 5 23.24 10.09 5.16
CA THR A 5 22.13 9.26 5.62
C THR A 5 20.93 10.19 5.74
N ASP A 6 20.10 10.19 4.70
CA ASP A 6 18.66 10.44 4.78
C ASP A 6 18.06 10.19 3.39
N THR A 7 17.92 8.91 3.07
CA THR A 7 17.13 8.45 1.92
C THR A 7 15.65 8.67 2.26
N GLN A 8 15.19 9.93 2.24
CA GLN A 8 13.80 10.23 2.56
C GLN A 8 12.92 10.02 1.34
N TYR A 9 12.15 8.93 1.33
CA TYR A 9 11.09 8.72 0.36
C TYR A 9 9.97 9.75 0.57
N GLY A 10 9.44 10.29 -0.53
CA GLY A 10 8.25 11.14 -0.52
C GLY A 10 7.03 10.34 -0.94
N PHE A 11 5.87 10.59 -0.33
CA PHE A 11 4.61 9.92 -0.70
C PHE A 11 3.47 10.93 -0.73
N ARG A 12 2.58 10.80 -1.72
CA ARG A 12 1.38 11.63 -1.84
C ARG A 12 0.21 10.80 -2.31
N PHE A 13 -0.92 10.88 -1.60
CA PHE A 13 -2.19 10.39 -2.14
C PHE A 13 -2.58 11.16 -3.40
N VAL A 14 -3.12 10.45 -4.39
CA VAL A 14 -3.61 11.08 -5.63
C VAL A 14 -5.07 10.78 -5.88
N SER A 15 -5.49 9.53 -5.75
CA SER A 15 -6.87 9.16 -6.04
C SER A 15 -7.29 7.85 -5.39
N SER A 16 -8.59 7.73 -5.14
CA SER A 16 -9.26 6.48 -4.81
C SER A 16 -10.34 6.24 -5.85
N TYR A 17 -10.32 5.08 -6.49
CA TYR A 17 -11.35 4.67 -7.43
C TYR A 17 -11.53 3.15 -7.35
N GLN A 18 -12.78 2.71 -7.15
CA GLN A 18 -13.15 1.29 -7.25
C GLN A 18 -12.24 0.37 -6.40
N GLY A 19 -12.06 0.75 -5.14
CA GLY A 19 -11.26 -0.01 -4.20
C GLY A 19 -9.75 -0.01 -4.44
N VAL A 20 -9.28 0.84 -5.35
CA VAL A 20 -7.86 1.04 -5.63
C VAL A 20 -7.46 2.43 -5.20
N PHE A 21 -6.51 2.50 -4.28
CA PHE A 21 -5.88 3.75 -3.89
C PHE A 21 -4.59 3.91 -4.67
N SER A 22 -4.34 5.13 -5.10
CA SER A 22 -3.20 5.43 -5.95
C SER A 22 -2.44 6.63 -5.42
N TYR A 23 -1.12 6.45 -5.40
CA TYR A 23 -0.19 7.37 -4.76
C TYR A 23 0.94 7.67 -5.73
N GLU A 24 1.53 8.85 -5.57
CA GLU A 24 2.82 9.18 -6.12
C GLU A 24 3.88 8.95 -5.05
N ALA A 25 5.01 8.37 -5.43
CA ALA A 25 6.15 8.19 -4.57
C ALA A 25 7.39 8.77 -5.22
N THR A 26 8.19 9.50 -4.45
CA THR A 26 9.48 10.05 -4.87
C THR A 26 10.59 9.22 -4.25
N ILE A 27 11.38 8.56 -5.08
CA ILE A 27 12.53 7.74 -4.69
C ILE A 27 13.79 8.61 -4.83
N PRO A 28 14.47 8.95 -3.71
CA PRO A 28 15.66 9.78 -3.77
C PRO A 28 16.79 9.10 -4.56
N ASN A 29 17.45 9.85 -5.44
CA ASN A 29 18.61 9.38 -6.19
C ASN A 29 19.83 10.27 -5.88
N GLY A 30 20.34 10.18 -4.65
CA GLY A 30 21.45 11.01 -4.19
C GLY A 30 21.08 12.50 -4.06
N ARG A 31 21.78 13.38 -4.80
CA ARG A 31 21.65 14.86 -4.67
C ARG A 31 20.65 15.51 -5.65
N SER A 32 20.00 14.74 -6.51
CA SER A 32 19.06 15.24 -7.53
C SER A 32 17.60 14.99 -7.14
N VAL A 33 16.68 15.62 -7.86
CA VAL A 33 15.23 15.32 -7.80
C VAL A 33 15.06 13.81 -8.03
N GLY A 34 14.46 13.13 -7.06
CA GLY A 34 14.25 11.68 -7.10
C GLY A 34 13.38 11.22 -8.27
N GLU A 35 13.41 9.93 -8.56
CA GLU A 35 12.49 9.32 -9.53
C GLU A 35 11.06 9.32 -8.95
N CYS A 36 10.08 9.77 -9.73
CA CYS A 36 8.68 9.72 -9.33
C CYS A 36 7.99 8.51 -9.93
N VAL A 37 7.41 7.67 -9.07
CA VAL A 37 6.70 6.44 -9.47
C VAL A 37 5.27 6.43 -8.97
N ARG A 38 4.42 5.72 -9.70
CA ARG A 38 3.03 5.49 -9.31
C ARG A 38 2.92 4.22 -8.48
N LEU A 39 2.39 4.35 -7.27
CA LEU A 39 2.00 3.21 -6.44
C LEU A 39 0.49 3.00 -6.57
N MET A 40 0.08 1.73 -6.63
CA MET A 40 -1.32 1.33 -6.60
C MET A 40 -1.52 0.26 -5.53
N CYS A 41 -2.54 0.44 -4.70
CA CYS A 41 -2.89 -0.47 -3.62
C CYS A 41 -4.37 -0.83 -3.75
N ARG A 42 -4.71 -2.11 -3.78
CA ARG A 42 -6.11 -2.52 -3.63
C ARG A 42 -6.40 -2.73 -2.16
N VAL A 43 -7.44 -2.06 -1.67
CA VAL A 43 -7.83 -2.09 -0.25
C VAL A 43 -9.14 -2.83 0.00
N GLU A 44 -9.93 -3.08 -1.04
CA GLU A 44 -11.16 -3.87 -0.97
C GLU A 44 -11.26 -4.83 -2.16
N ARG A 45 -11.89 -5.97 -1.89
CA ARG A 45 -12.30 -6.94 -2.91
C ARG A 45 -13.45 -6.34 -3.72
N GLN A 46 -13.41 -6.49 -5.04
CA GLN A 46 -14.51 -6.07 -5.90
C GLN A 46 -15.34 -7.25 -6.37
N PRO A 47 -16.68 -7.11 -6.40
CA PRO A 47 -17.52 -8.10 -7.04
C PRO A 47 -17.20 -8.17 -8.53
N TYR A 48 -17.39 -9.35 -9.13
CA TYR A 48 -17.35 -9.49 -10.57
C TYR A 48 -18.57 -8.78 -11.19
N ILE A 49 -18.34 -7.92 -12.19
CA ILE A 49 -19.39 -7.12 -12.84
C ILE A 49 -19.44 -7.46 -14.33
N GLN A 50 -20.62 -7.82 -14.82
CA GLN A 50 -20.86 -8.03 -16.24
C GLN A 50 -21.27 -6.72 -16.96
N PRO A 51 -20.92 -6.55 -18.25
CA PRO A 51 -20.05 -7.43 -19.03
C PRO A 51 -18.56 -7.20 -18.71
N ALA A 52 -17.82 -8.29 -18.46
CA ALA A 52 -16.35 -8.27 -18.35
C ALA A 52 -15.74 -9.11 -19.47
N THR A 53 -14.52 -8.74 -19.90
CA THR A 53 -13.79 -9.44 -20.95
C THR A 53 -13.05 -10.69 -20.46
N ILE A 54 -12.93 -10.86 -19.14
CA ILE A 54 -12.26 -11.98 -18.49
C ILE A 54 -13.27 -12.84 -17.73
N SER A 55 -12.92 -14.09 -17.47
CA SER A 55 -13.76 -14.96 -16.63
C SER A 55 -13.82 -14.45 -15.19
N GLU A 56 -14.81 -14.90 -14.42
CA GLU A 56 -14.88 -14.60 -12.98
C GLU A 56 -13.67 -15.16 -12.23
N ALA A 57 -13.16 -16.34 -12.62
CA ALA A 57 -11.95 -16.92 -12.05
C ALA A 57 -10.71 -16.05 -12.33
N ASP A 58 -10.59 -15.54 -13.56
CA ASP A 58 -9.52 -14.62 -13.93
C ASP A 58 -9.66 -13.28 -13.22
N TRP A 59 -10.89 -12.79 -13.00
CA TRP A 59 -11.13 -11.58 -12.21
C TRP A 59 -10.63 -11.75 -10.78
N GLU A 60 -10.95 -12.86 -10.14
CA GLU A 60 -10.45 -13.15 -8.80
C GLU A 60 -8.92 -13.23 -8.78
N LEU A 61 -8.32 -13.91 -9.75
CA LEU A 61 -6.86 -14.04 -9.85
C LEU A 61 -6.16 -12.71 -10.15
N GLN A 62 -6.64 -11.94 -11.13
CA GLN A 62 -5.94 -10.77 -11.68
C GLN A 62 -6.34 -9.46 -10.97
N VAL A 63 -7.60 -9.32 -10.58
CA VAL A 63 -8.13 -8.07 -10.01
C VAL A 63 -8.12 -8.11 -8.49
N ASN A 64 -8.64 -9.17 -7.88
CA ASN A 64 -8.74 -9.30 -6.43
C ASN A 64 -7.49 -9.93 -5.80
N GLY A 65 -6.72 -10.74 -6.53
CA GLY A 65 -5.51 -11.38 -6.05
C GLY A 65 -4.40 -10.43 -5.56
N LYS A 66 -4.47 -9.14 -5.93
CA LYS A 66 -3.55 -8.09 -5.45
C LYS A 66 -3.96 -7.44 -4.13
N LEU A 67 -5.05 -7.88 -3.50
CA LEU A 67 -5.50 -7.33 -2.22
C LEU A 67 -4.40 -7.47 -1.18
N GLY A 68 -4.11 -6.40 -0.44
CA GLY A 68 -3.02 -6.38 0.53
C GLY A 68 -1.62 -6.19 -0.10
N MET A 69 -1.54 -5.90 -1.40
CA MET A 69 -0.30 -5.59 -2.10
C MET A 69 -0.25 -4.14 -2.58
N VAL A 70 0.96 -3.59 -2.62
CA VAL A 70 1.32 -2.37 -3.35
C VAL A 70 2.06 -2.76 -4.63
N THR A 71 1.73 -2.10 -5.74
CA THR A 71 2.30 -2.40 -7.06
C THR A 71 2.82 -1.13 -7.70
N CYS A 72 3.94 -1.23 -8.43
CA CYS A 72 4.44 -0.19 -9.34
C CYS A 72 5.07 -0.82 -10.58
N TYR A 73 5.49 0.02 -11.52
CA TYR A 73 6.30 -0.40 -12.67
C TYR A 73 7.56 0.47 -12.74
N PRO A 74 8.76 -0.13 -12.83
CA PRO A 74 9.06 -1.55 -12.73
C PRO A 74 8.88 -2.11 -11.29
N PRO A 75 8.50 -3.40 -11.11
CA PRO A 75 8.26 -3.99 -9.78
C PRO A 75 9.53 -4.12 -8.93
N GLU A 76 10.71 -4.13 -9.54
CA GLU A 76 12.02 -4.19 -8.87
C GLU A 76 12.29 -2.98 -7.97
N LEU A 77 11.56 -1.87 -8.17
CA LEU A 77 11.64 -0.71 -7.29
C LEU A 77 11.01 -0.94 -5.92
N LEU A 78 10.16 -1.95 -5.77
CA LEU A 78 9.52 -2.32 -4.50
C LEU A 78 10.50 -3.07 -3.61
N THR A 79 11.56 -2.39 -3.15
CA THR A 79 12.50 -2.94 -2.17
C THR A 79 11.86 -3.03 -0.78
N ASN A 80 12.48 -3.79 0.12
CA ASN A 80 12.03 -3.89 1.51
C ASN A 80 11.94 -2.52 2.18
N GLU A 81 12.97 -1.69 2.00
CA GLU A 81 13.09 -0.36 2.61
C GLU A 81 12.03 0.59 2.05
N PHE A 82 11.79 0.55 0.74
CA PHE A 82 10.80 1.41 0.11
C PHE A 82 9.37 1.05 0.54
N VAL A 83 9.04 -0.24 0.52
CA VAL A 83 7.72 -0.73 0.96
C VAL A 83 7.52 -0.50 2.46
N ALA A 84 8.56 -0.66 3.28
CA ALA A 84 8.50 -0.35 4.71
C ALA A 84 8.27 1.15 4.96
N ALA A 85 9.01 2.03 4.27
CA ALA A 85 8.81 3.47 4.37
C ALA A 85 7.40 3.90 3.93
N PHE A 86 6.87 3.28 2.87
CA PHE A 86 5.50 3.52 2.44
C PHE A 86 4.48 3.10 3.50
N ASN A 87 4.65 1.92 4.11
CA ASN A 87 3.78 1.46 5.20
C ASN A 87 3.85 2.36 6.43
N GLN A 88 5.04 2.84 6.79
CA GLN A 88 5.23 3.79 7.90
C GLN A 88 4.48 5.11 7.63
N TRP A 89 4.62 5.66 6.41
CA TRP A 89 3.89 6.85 6.00
C TRP A 89 2.37 6.62 6.01
N LEU A 90 1.91 5.50 5.42
CA LEU A 90 0.49 5.17 5.35
C LEU A 90 -0.12 4.97 6.74
N PHE A 91 0.64 4.40 7.68
CA PHE A 91 0.22 4.27 9.07
C PHE A 91 0.07 5.63 9.75
N ALA A 92 1.00 6.57 9.54
CA ALA A 92 0.89 7.92 10.07
C ALA A 92 -0.34 8.67 9.53
N GLU A 93 -0.64 8.52 8.23
CA GLU A 93 -1.86 9.06 7.62
C GLU A 93 -3.11 8.44 8.25
N TRP A 94 -3.15 7.11 8.38
CA TRP A 94 -4.26 6.40 9.02
C TRP A 94 -4.47 6.85 10.47
N GLN A 95 -3.41 6.99 11.27
CA GLN A 95 -3.50 7.47 12.64
C GLN A 95 -4.07 8.89 12.71
N ARG A 96 -3.67 9.77 11.78
CA ARG A 96 -4.20 11.14 11.68
C ARG A 96 -5.69 11.10 11.38
N ASP A 97 -6.12 10.29 10.42
CA ASP A 97 -7.52 10.19 10.01
C ASP A 97 -8.40 9.59 11.13
N VAL A 98 -7.96 8.50 11.76
CA VAL A 98 -8.63 7.91 12.94
C VAL A 98 -8.76 8.93 14.07
N SER A 99 -7.70 9.70 14.35
CA SER A 99 -7.76 10.75 15.37
C SER A 99 -8.83 11.80 15.06
N GLN A 100 -8.99 12.19 13.79
CA GLN A 100 -10.05 13.12 13.36
C GLN A 100 -11.44 12.51 13.55
N PHE A 101 -11.66 11.26 13.14
CA PHE A 101 -12.94 10.58 13.28
C PHE A 101 -13.37 10.45 14.74
N VAL A 102 -12.43 10.06 15.62
CA VAL A 102 -12.68 9.94 17.07
C VAL A 102 -12.95 11.30 17.70
N LYS A 103 -12.24 12.35 17.28
CA LYS A 103 -12.42 13.70 17.82
C LYS A 103 -13.72 14.36 17.38
N PHE A 104 -14.21 14.05 16.18
CA PHE A 104 -15.38 14.72 15.58
C PHE A 104 -16.46 13.74 15.09
N PRO A 105 -17.04 12.91 15.98
CA PRO A 105 -17.99 11.87 15.59
C PRO A 105 -19.31 12.43 15.02
N LYS A 106 -19.64 13.70 15.30
CA LYS A 106 -20.82 14.36 14.70
C LYS A 106 -20.66 14.68 13.22
N ILE A 107 -19.43 14.79 12.73
CA ILE A 107 -19.12 15.13 11.33
C ILE A 107 -18.89 13.84 10.54
N TYR A 108 -18.10 12.92 11.10
CA TYR A 108 -17.63 11.73 10.40
C TYR A 108 -18.40 10.45 10.75
N GLY A 109 -19.33 10.51 11.71
CA GLY A 109 -19.95 9.33 12.31
C GLY A 109 -19.08 8.72 13.42
N PRO A 110 -19.63 7.77 14.21
CA PRO A 110 -18.84 7.05 15.20
C PRO A 110 -17.77 6.19 14.50
N TYR A 111 -16.54 6.26 14.99
CA TYR A 111 -15.48 5.35 14.54
C TYR A 111 -15.71 3.96 15.15
N GLU A 112 -16.02 2.98 14.31
CA GLU A 112 -16.34 1.60 14.74
C GLU A 112 -15.09 0.75 15.03
N GLY A 113 -13.90 1.33 14.89
CA GLY A 113 -12.65 0.60 14.97
C GLY A 113 -12.21 0.05 13.62
N GLY A 114 -11.10 -0.68 13.66
CA GLY A 114 -10.43 -1.18 12.47
C GLY A 114 -8.93 -1.23 12.69
N SER A 115 -8.28 -2.18 12.05
CA SER A 115 -6.84 -2.33 12.10
C SER A 115 -6.17 -1.76 10.87
N PHE A 116 -4.94 -1.28 11.06
CA PHE A 116 -4.10 -0.97 9.92
C PHE A 116 -3.73 -2.26 9.19
N GLN A 117 -3.65 -2.23 7.86
CA GLN A 117 -3.21 -3.38 7.07
C GLN A 117 -1.85 -3.08 6.44
N VAL A 118 -0.82 -3.81 6.87
CA VAL A 118 0.49 -3.75 6.24
C VAL A 118 0.40 -4.35 4.84
N LEU A 119 0.91 -3.59 3.87
CA LEU A 119 1.00 -3.97 2.47
C LEU A 119 2.39 -4.53 2.16
N VAL A 120 2.46 -5.50 1.24
CA VAL A 120 3.71 -6.00 0.67
C VAL A 120 3.81 -5.61 -0.80
N GLY A 121 5.02 -5.53 -1.35
CA GLY A 121 5.20 -5.37 -2.78
C GLY A 121 4.63 -6.56 -3.53
N GLY A 122 3.97 -6.31 -4.67
CA GLY A 122 3.38 -7.35 -5.50
C GLY A 122 3.86 -7.26 -6.95
N LYS A 123 4.11 -8.41 -7.56
CA LYS A 123 4.29 -8.54 -9.01
C LYS A 123 3.29 -9.54 -9.58
N PHE A 124 2.84 -9.34 -10.82
CA PHE A 124 1.98 -10.28 -11.50
C PHE A 124 2.80 -11.16 -12.45
N GLU A 125 2.67 -12.48 -12.33
CA GLU A 125 3.19 -13.46 -13.28
C GLU A 125 2.00 -14.19 -13.91
N VAL A 126 1.93 -14.21 -15.26
CA VAL A 126 0.76 -14.74 -15.99
C VAL A 126 0.36 -16.16 -15.55
N GLU A 127 1.33 -17.02 -15.26
CA GLU A 127 1.08 -18.42 -14.87
C GLU A 127 0.75 -18.60 -13.39
N LYS A 128 1.16 -17.66 -12.52
CA LYS A 128 1.09 -17.81 -11.05
C LYS A 128 0.16 -16.81 -10.38
N GLY A 129 -0.28 -15.78 -11.10
CA GLY A 129 -1.01 -14.66 -10.56
C GLY A 129 -0.10 -13.68 -9.81
N TRP A 130 -0.66 -13.05 -8.78
CA TRP A 130 0.07 -12.10 -7.93
C TRP A 130 1.00 -12.81 -6.96
N ILE A 131 2.25 -12.37 -6.94
CA ILE A 131 3.31 -12.89 -6.09
C ILE A 131 3.78 -11.79 -5.15
N PRO A 132 3.72 -12.01 -3.83
CA PRO A 132 4.31 -11.08 -2.88
C PRO A 132 5.84 -11.11 -3.01
N LEU A 133 6.45 -9.93 -3.05
CA LEU A 133 7.90 -9.74 -3.14
C LEU A 133 8.59 -9.80 -1.78
N GLN A 134 7.83 -9.55 -0.70
CA GLN A 134 8.31 -9.55 0.67
C GLN A 134 7.42 -10.37 1.58
N SER A 135 7.97 -10.78 2.72
CA SER A 135 7.18 -11.21 3.87
C SER A 135 6.53 -9.99 4.55
N LYS A 136 5.25 -10.11 4.92
CA LYS A 136 4.54 -9.09 5.71
C LYS A 136 5.25 -8.80 7.03
N ALA A 137 5.90 -9.81 7.62
CA ALA A 137 6.61 -9.68 8.88
C ALA A 137 7.86 -8.80 8.78
N ASP A 138 8.63 -8.99 7.72
CA ASP A 138 9.88 -8.25 7.53
C ASP A 138 9.58 -6.78 7.25
N VAL A 139 8.57 -6.51 6.40
CA VAL A 139 8.10 -5.14 6.12
C VAL A 139 7.56 -4.47 7.37
N ALA A 140 6.70 -5.14 8.15
CA ALA A 140 6.16 -4.58 9.38
C ALA A 140 7.27 -4.21 10.38
N LYS A 141 8.24 -5.11 10.57
CA LYS A 141 9.40 -4.89 11.44
C LYS A 141 10.24 -3.71 10.97
N LEU A 142 10.55 -3.61 9.67
CA LEU A 142 11.32 -2.50 9.11
C LEU A 142 10.58 -1.16 9.20
N ALA A 143 9.26 -1.17 9.07
CA ALA A 143 8.40 0.01 9.22
C ALA A 143 8.22 0.44 10.68
N GLY A 144 8.74 -0.33 11.65
CA GLY A 144 8.54 -0.08 13.07
C GLY A 144 7.10 -0.33 13.55
N LEU A 145 6.34 -1.17 12.85
CA LEU A 145 4.95 -1.49 13.16
C LEU A 145 4.84 -2.84 13.88
N SER A 146 4.09 -2.90 14.98
CA SER A 146 3.86 -4.13 15.74
C SER A 146 2.65 -4.91 15.21
N PHE A 147 2.70 -6.25 15.31
CA PHE A 147 1.61 -7.11 14.86
C PHE A 147 0.29 -6.95 15.61
N GLU A 148 0.34 -6.44 16.83
CA GLU A 148 -0.85 -6.11 17.65
C GLU A 148 -1.69 -4.97 17.03
N THR A 149 -1.13 -4.25 16.06
CA THR A 149 -1.82 -3.22 15.29
C THR A 149 -2.74 -3.81 14.20
N PHE A 150 -2.69 -5.14 13.96
CA PHE A 150 -3.30 -5.79 12.81
C PHE A 150 -4.39 -6.80 13.23
N GLY A 151 -5.62 -6.32 13.33
CA GLY A 151 -6.83 -7.12 13.28
C GLY A 151 -6.78 -8.10 12.11
N VAL A 152 -6.93 -9.37 12.44
CA VAL A 152 -6.98 -10.53 11.55
C VAL A 152 -8.24 -10.41 10.70
N MET A 153 -8.10 -10.47 9.37
CA MET A 153 -9.22 -10.84 8.49
C MET A 153 -9.37 -12.35 8.50
#